data_AF-A0A832DL45-F1
#
_entry.id   AF-A0A832DL45-F1
#
_cell.length_a   1.000
_cell.length_b   1.000
_cell.length_c   1.000
_cell.angle_alpha   90.00
_cell.angle_beta   90.00
_cell.angle_gamma   90.00
#
_symmetry.space_group_name_H-M   'P 1'
#
loop_
_entity.id
_entity.type
_entity.pdbx_description
1 polymer ?
#
loop_
_entity_poly.entity_id
_entity_poly.type
_entity_poly.pdbx_seq_one_letter_code
_entity_poly.pdbx_strand_id
1 'polypeptide(L)'
;MRTIVALGFALALVGQASAQEASADATETPAAVSTQGLPNGLVATGEPAFVATGQVGKGEPIVRVPVRHAYTGHVTKTVPGVLFSKTIVAGAPAFGMPMVSSKGGPQVVWCAPVATDSRPGKEAWSTNCFVEIPTGATQMVMSGGLYPTMLSTGQALFAAPLEVTPGPADFGVPLSLNYVFRKWNAAGEAEMMVEVRWPRRAAYIGIVSAKRTADGAVVNVLGGEILLTPTPDGRSASIRLVKPPNLEAQAE
;
A
#
# COMPACT_ATOMS: atom_id res chain seq x y z
N MET A 1 -71.32 54.63 -19.65
CA MET A 1 -70.22 55.28 -20.41
C MET A 1 -68.92 54.64 -19.94
N ARG A 2 -68.07 54.24 -20.90
CA ARG A 2 -66.71 53.64 -20.85
C ARG A 2 -65.96 53.82 -19.50
N THR A 3 -65.19 52.86 -18.97
CA THR A 3 -64.04 52.17 -19.59
C THR A 3 -63.60 50.98 -18.73
N ILE A 4 -63.22 49.87 -19.37
CA ILE A 4 -62.50 48.73 -18.81
C ILE A 4 -60.99 49.04 -18.80
N VAL A 5 -60.29 48.77 -17.70
CA VAL A 5 -58.85 48.46 -17.73
C VAL A 5 -58.59 47.28 -16.80
N ALA A 6 -58.05 46.22 -17.40
CA ALA A 6 -57.61 45.01 -16.74
C ALA A 6 -56.11 45.11 -16.39
N LEU A 7 -55.76 44.78 -15.16
CA LEU A 7 -54.48 44.22 -14.71
C LEU A 7 -54.88 43.17 -13.67
N GLY A 8 -54.70 41.87 -13.83
CA GLY A 8 -53.52 41.18 -14.32
C GLY A 8 -52.53 41.05 -13.17
N PHE A 9 -52.65 39.99 -12.35
CA PHE A 9 -51.51 39.22 -11.84
C PHE A 9 -52.00 37.96 -11.11
N ALA A 10 -51.40 36.83 -11.48
CA ALA A 10 -51.73 35.48 -11.05
C ALA A 10 -51.04 35.08 -9.73
N LEU A 11 -51.63 34.04 -9.13
CA LEU A 11 -51.24 33.19 -8.00
C LEU A 11 -49.83 33.32 -7.42
N ALA A 12 -49.77 33.28 -6.09
CA ALA A 12 -48.78 32.45 -5.38
C ALA A 12 -49.46 31.73 -4.20
N LEU A 13 -49.73 30.44 -4.39
CA LEU A 13 -50.04 29.49 -3.32
C LEU A 13 -48.79 29.30 -2.46
N VAL A 14 -48.91 29.56 -1.17
CA VAL A 14 -47.88 29.24 -0.17
C VAL A 14 -47.90 27.73 0.05
N GLY A 15 -47.09 27.00 -0.72
CA GLY A 15 -46.75 25.61 -0.45
C GLY A 15 -45.59 25.56 0.55
N GLN A 16 -45.86 25.07 1.76
CA GLN A 16 -44.82 24.67 2.69
C GLN A 16 -44.10 23.43 2.11
N ALA A 17 -42.93 23.65 1.53
CA ALA A 17 -41.99 22.58 1.24
C ALA A 17 -41.07 22.44 2.44
N SER A 18 -41.20 21.31 3.14
CA SER A 18 -40.26 20.83 4.14
C SER A 18 -38.88 20.79 3.51
N ALA A 19 -37.97 21.66 3.97
CA ALA A 19 -36.56 21.55 3.66
C ALA A 19 -36.05 20.29 4.36
N GLN A 20 -36.01 19.20 3.62
CA GLN A 20 -35.28 18.01 4.00
C GLN A 20 -33.80 18.39 3.94
N GLU A 21 -33.19 18.58 5.11
CA GLU A 21 -31.74 18.69 5.27
C GLU A 21 -31.10 17.47 4.61
N ALA A 22 -30.62 17.66 3.39
CA ALA A 22 -29.71 16.73 2.76
C ALA A 22 -28.39 16.84 3.51
N SER A 23 -28.19 15.92 4.47
CA SER A 23 -26.92 15.67 5.12
C SER A 23 -25.87 15.31 4.06
N ALA A 24 -25.18 16.32 3.55
CA ALA A 24 -23.98 16.17 2.73
C ALA A 24 -22.77 16.18 3.67
N ASP A 25 -22.52 15.07 4.35
CA ASP A 25 -21.16 14.73 4.79
C ASP A 25 -21.04 13.23 5.03
N ALA A 26 -21.10 12.46 3.94
CA ALA A 26 -20.49 11.15 3.92
C ALA A 26 -19.15 11.33 3.18
N THR A 27 -18.09 11.56 3.95
CA THR A 27 -16.74 11.26 3.49
C THR A 27 -16.72 9.77 3.18
N GLU A 28 -16.99 9.43 1.93
CA GLU A 28 -17.01 8.07 1.42
C GLU A 28 -15.58 7.53 1.54
N THR A 29 -15.33 6.79 2.62
CA THR A 29 -14.09 6.05 2.79
C THR A 29 -13.98 5.14 1.59
N PRO A 30 -12.90 5.21 0.78
CA PRO A 30 -12.76 4.37 -0.40
C PRO A 30 -12.98 2.92 0.00
N ALA A 31 -13.89 2.23 -0.67
CA ALA A 31 -14.20 0.83 -0.36
C ALA A 31 -12.89 0.03 -0.38
N ALA A 32 -12.50 -0.49 0.78
CA ALA A 32 -11.33 -1.34 0.90
C ALA A 32 -11.57 -2.59 0.04
N VAL A 33 -10.77 -2.77 -1.01
CA VAL A 33 -10.72 -4.05 -1.72
C VAL A 33 -10.09 -5.07 -0.77
N SER A 34 -10.73 -6.23 -0.60
CA SER A 34 -10.31 -7.30 0.31
C SER A 34 -8.79 -7.54 0.25
N THR A 35 -8.11 -7.44 1.40
CA THR A 35 -6.66 -7.65 1.55
C THR A 35 -6.35 -9.06 2.07
N GLN A 36 -7.23 -10.04 1.85
CA GLN A 36 -7.13 -11.41 2.41
C GLN A 36 -5.71 -11.98 2.31
N GLY A 37 -5.09 -12.21 3.48
CA GLY A 37 -3.76 -12.81 3.64
C GLY A 37 -2.56 -11.93 3.21
N LEU A 38 -2.78 -10.70 2.74
CA LEU A 38 -1.73 -9.79 2.30
C LEU A 38 -1.43 -8.70 3.34
N PRO A 39 -0.21 -8.13 3.32
CA PRO A 39 0.10 -6.95 4.12
C PRO A 39 -0.87 -5.79 3.82
N ASN A 40 -1.25 -5.04 4.87
CA ASN A 40 -2.18 -3.91 4.77
C ASN A 40 -1.80 -2.94 3.64
N GLY A 41 -2.79 -2.56 2.83
CA GLY A 41 -2.59 -1.60 1.73
C GLY A 41 -2.16 -2.23 0.40
N LEU A 42 -2.08 -3.57 0.31
CA LEU A 42 -1.85 -4.29 -0.94
C LEU A 42 -3.04 -5.18 -1.31
N VAL A 43 -3.23 -5.36 -2.61
CA VAL A 43 -4.14 -6.34 -3.18
C VAL A 43 -3.45 -7.14 -4.27
N ALA A 44 -3.78 -8.43 -4.36
CA ALA A 44 -3.28 -9.29 -5.42
C ALA A 44 -3.86 -8.88 -6.78
N THR A 45 -3.04 -8.97 -7.82
CA THR A 45 -3.44 -8.78 -9.23
C THR A 45 -3.35 -10.07 -10.04
N GLY A 46 -3.00 -11.18 -9.38
CA GLY A 46 -2.90 -12.51 -9.96
C GLY A 46 -2.52 -13.54 -8.90
N GLU A 47 -2.52 -14.81 -9.30
CA GLU A 47 -2.29 -15.94 -8.41
C GLU A 47 -0.88 -15.97 -7.80
N PRO A 48 -0.73 -16.43 -6.55
CA PRO A 48 0.57 -16.77 -5.99
C PRO A 48 1.27 -17.87 -6.80
N ALA A 49 2.52 -17.62 -7.17
CA ALA A 49 3.36 -18.58 -7.87
C ALA A 49 4.47 -19.09 -6.96
N PHE A 50 4.67 -20.41 -6.93
CA PHE A 50 5.90 -21.03 -6.43
C PHE A 50 6.96 -20.93 -7.53
N VAL A 51 7.99 -20.12 -7.30
CA VAL A 51 8.93 -19.68 -8.36
C VAL A 51 10.33 -20.27 -8.23
N ALA A 52 10.60 -21.02 -7.16
CA ALA A 52 11.90 -21.66 -6.96
C ALA A 52 11.79 -23.18 -7.10
N THR A 53 12.87 -23.82 -7.51
CA THR A 53 12.98 -25.27 -7.59
C THR A 53 14.32 -25.74 -7.03
N GLY A 54 14.34 -26.82 -6.25
CA GLY A 54 15.58 -27.42 -5.77
C GLY A 54 16.15 -26.71 -4.54
N GLN A 55 17.27 -26.01 -4.69
CA GLN A 55 17.95 -25.29 -3.59
C GLN A 55 17.74 -23.78 -3.74
N VAL A 56 17.56 -23.10 -2.61
CA VAL A 56 17.46 -21.64 -2.55
C VAL A 56 18.49 -21.05 -1.60
N GLY A 57 19.16 -20.01 -2.09
CA GLY A 57 20.05 -19.17 -1.34
C GLY A 57 19.34 -18.02 -0.63
N LYS A 58 20.10 -17.30 0.19
CA LYS A 58 19.61 -16.08 0.85
C LYS A 58 19.15 -15.04 -0.18
N GLY A 59 17.93 -14.55 -0.03
CA GLY A 59 17.33 -13.50 -0.85
C GLY A 59 16.70 -14.00 -2.15
N GLU A 60 16.74 -15.32 -2.40
CA GLU A 60 16.06 -15.91 -3.55
C GLU A 60 14.56 -16.07 -3.25
N PRO A 61 13.67 -15.64 -4.16
CA PRO A 61 12.23 -15.75 -3.99
C PRO A 61 11.79 -17.19 -4.10
N ILE A 62 10.99 -17.66 -3.14
CA ILE A 62 10.35 -18.97 -3.15
C ILE A 62 8.90 -18.83 -3.64
N VAL A 63 8.16 -17.86 -3.10
CA VAL A 63 6.80 -17.52 -3.54
C VAL A 63 6.77 -16.06 -4.00
N ARG A 64 6.06 -15.82 -5.10
CA ARG A 64 5.82 -14.49 -5.65
C ARG A 64 4.33 -14.29 -5.91
N VAL A 65 3.80 -13.14 -5.55
CA VAL A 65 2.44 -12.71 -5.89
C VAL A 65 2.52 -11.35 -6.58
N PRO A 66 1.97 -11.19 -7.79
CA PRO A 66 1.82 -9.86 -8.38
C PRO A 66 0.79 -9.07 -7.55
N VAL A 67 1.14 -7.84 -7.16
CA VAL A 67 0.30 -7.00 -6.30
C VAL A 67 0.20 -5.58 -6.85
N ARG A 68 -0.76 -4.83 -6.34
CA ARG A 68 -0.87 -3.37 -6.49
C ARG A 68 -1.27 -2.75 -5.15
N HIS A 69 -1.16 -1.43 -5.03
CA HIS A 69 -1.73 -0.73 -3.89
C HIS A 69 -3.25 -0.86 -3.87
N ALA A 70 -3.80 -1.05 -2.66
CA ALA A 70 -5.23 -1.13 -2.42
C ALA A 70 -5.91 0.24 -2.58
N TYR A 71 -5.25 1.29 -2.11
CA TYR A 71 -5.71 2.67 -2.16
C TYR A 71 -4.86 3.45 -3.16
N THR A 72 -5.49 3.97 -4.20
CA THR A 72 -4.83 4.79 -5.22
C THR A 72 -5.69 5.99 -5.57
N GLY A 73 -5.07 7.00 -6.17
CA GLY A 73 -5.75 8.18 -6.69
C GLY A 73 -4.80 9.16 -7.32
N HIS A 74 -5.31 10.36 -7.59
CA HIS A 74 -4.51 11.46 -8.13
C HIS A 74 -4.63 12.69 -7.24
N VAL A 75 -3.52 13.40 -7.11
CA VAL A 75 -3.42 14.61 -6.29
C VAL A 75 -4.28 15.71 -6.90
N THR A 76 -5.14 16.36 -6.11
CA THR A 76 -6.09 17.36 -6.63
C THR A 76 -5.47 18.76 -6.79
N LYS A 77 -4.47 19.08 -5.95
CA LYS A 77 -3.84 20.39 -5.88
C LYS A 77 -2.33 20.25 -5.78
N THR A 78 -1.60 21.17 -6.40
CA THR A 78 -0.14 21.21 -6.28
C THR A 78 0.26 21.50 -4.83
N VAL A 79 1.06 20.61 -4.25
CA VAL A 79 1.62 20.75 -2.91
C VAL A 79 3.11 21.11 -3.03
N PRO A 80 3.51 22.33 -2.64
CA PRO A 80 4.91 22.73 -2.65
C PRO A 80 5.75 21.78 -1.79
N GLY A 81 6.91 21.38 -2.30
CA GLY A 81 7.87 20.62 -1.51
C GLY A 81 8.41 21.46 -0.36
N VAL A 82 8.55 20.87 0.82
CA VAL A 82 9.26 21.46 1.95
C VAL A 82 10.73 21.00 1.94
N LEU A 83 11.67 21.93 2.12
CA LEU A 83 13.13 21.71 2.12
C LEU A 83 13.61 20.88 0.90
N PHE A 84 14.19 19.71 1.14
CA PHE A 84 14.80 18.82 0.14
C PHE A 84 13.78 17.97 -0.63
N SER A 85 12.48 18.15 -0.36
CA SER A 85 11.43 17.42 -1.06
C SER A 85 11.05 18.12 -2.36
N LYS A 86 10.70 17.32 -3.37
CA LYS A 86 10.16 17.84 -4.63
C LYS A 86 8.70 18.24 -4.46
N THR A 87 8.29 19.27 -5.19
CA THR A 87 6.88 19.66 -5.35
C THR A 87 6.08 18.52 -5.95
N ILE A 88 4.89 18.25 -5.39
CA ILE A 88 3.93 17.32 -5.93
C ILE A 88 2.92 18.12 -6.75
N VAL A 89 2.87 17.90 -8.06
CA VAL A 89 1.96 18.61 -8.96
C VAL A 89 0.56 18.03 -8.91
N ALA A 90 -0.45 18.86 -9.13
CA ALA A 90 -1.81 18.38 -9.37
C ALA A 90 -1.83 17.34 -10.51
N GLY A 91 -2.65 16.31 -10.37
CA GLY A 91 -2.72 15.16 -11.26
C GLY A 91 -1.64 14.10 -11.05
N ALA A 92 -0.67 14.30 -10.14
CA ALA A 92 0.32 13.26 -9.85
C ALA A 92 -0.34 12.01 -9.24
N PRO A 93 0.14 10.79 -9.56
CA PRO A 93 -0.38 9.58 -8.96
C PRO A 93 0.00 9.50 -7.48
N ALA A 94 -0.92 9.00 -6.65
CA ALA A 94 -0.71 8.80 -5.22
C ALA A 94 -1.28 7.45 -4.78
N PHE A 95 -0.67 6.86 -3.75
CA PHE A 95 -1.15 5.65 -3.09
C PHE A 95 -1.34 5.88 -1.59
N GLY A 96 -2.35 5.22 -1.02
CA GLY A 96 -2.67 5.28 0.40
C GLY A 96 -2.13 4.06 1.14
N MET A 97 -1.55 4.29 2.31
CA MET A 97 -1.04 3.25 3.20
C MET A 97 -1.80 3.28 4.53
N PRO A 98 -2.58 2.24 4.86
CA PRO A 98 -3.17 2.12 6.19
C PRO A 98 -2.06 2.01 7.23
N MET A 99 -2.01 2.96 8.16
CA MET A 99 -1.05 3.00 9.24
C MET A 99 -1.76 3.26 10.56
N VAL A 100 -1.21 2.72 11.63
CA VAL A 100 -1.59 3.09 12.99
C VAL A 100 -0.54 4.06 13.48
N SER A 101 -0.94 5.30 13.78
CA SER A 101 -0.02 6.23 14.41
C SER A 101 -0.02 6.01 15.92
N SER A 102 1.10 6.30 16.57
CA SER A 102 1.22 6.18 18.04
C SER A 102 0.36 7.20 18.81
N LYS A 103 -0.21 8.21 18.14
CA LYS A 103 -0.91 9.35 18.77
C LYS A 103 -2.33 9.60 18.26
N GLY A 104 -2.75 8.87 17.24
CA GLY A 104 -4.05 9.00 16.58
C GLY A 104 -4.31 7.67 15.90
N GLY A 105 -5.55 7.18 15.98
CA GLY A 105 -5.92 5.82 15.57
C GLY A 105 -5.58 5.46 14.12
N PRO A 106 -6.19 4.39 13.59
CA PRO A 106 -5.97 3.99 12.20
C PRO A 106 -6.20 5.18 11.25
N GLN A 107 -5.22 5.46 10.39
CA GLN A 107 -5.30 6.49 9.36
C GLN A 107 -4.71 5.98 8.05
N VAL A 108 -5.14 6.54 6.92
CA VAL A 108 -4.50 6.31 5.62
C VAL A 108 -3.49 7.42 5.40
N VAL A 109 -2.21 7.06 5.33
CA VAL A 109 -1.15 7.98 4.93
C VAL A 109 -1.07 7.99 3.41
N TRP A 110 -1.29 9.16 2.80
CA TRP A 110 -1.15 9.32 1.36
C TRP A 110 0.29 9.61 0.97
N CYS A 111 0.77 8.91 -0.05
CA CYS A 111 2.13 8.99 -0.53
C CYS A 111 2.14 9.24 -2.04
N ALA A 112 2.96 10.21 -2.46
CA ALA A 112 3.20 10.52 -3.87
C ALA A 112 4.64 10.17 -4.24
N PRO A 113 4.88 9.18 -5.12
CA PRO A 113 6.21 8.91 -5.62
C PRO A 113 6.62 9.97 -6.62
N VAL A 114 7.89 10.37 -6.55
CA VAL A 114 8.51 11.35 -7.41
C VAL A 114 9.78 10.74 -7.97
N ALA A 115 9.93 10.79 -9.29
CA ALA A 115 11.20 10.45 -9.92
C ALA A 115 12.29 11.40 -9.42
N THR A 116 13.35 10.87 -8.83
CA THR A 116 14.55 11.66 -8.54
C THR A 116 15.40 11.74 -9.80
N ASP A 117 16.10 12.87 -9.97
CA ASP A 117 17.07 13.05 -11.05
C ASP A 117 18.21 12.10 -10.76
N SER A 118 18.11 10.93 -11.37
CA SER A 118 18.92 9.80 -11.04
C SER A 118 19.98 9.65 -12.13
N ARG A 119 21.22 9.35 -11.71
CA ARG A 119 22.33 9.16 -12.64
C ARG A 119 21.93 8.10 -13.69
N PRO A 120 22.38 8.21 -14.94
CA PRO A 120 22.08 7.24 -15.98
C PRO A 120 22.25 5.81 -15.47
N GLY A 121 21.19 5.00 -15.61
CA GLY A 121 21.20 3.60 -15.18
C GLY A 121 20.81 3.34 -13.71
N LYS A 122 20.36 4.33 -12.94
CA LYS A 122 19.72 4.10 -11.64
C LYS A 122 18.31 4.65 -11.67
N GLU A 123 17.27 3.83 -11.57
CA GLU A 123 15.97 4.36 -11.17
C GLU A 123 16.06 4.70 -9.68
N ALA A 124 15.91 5.97 -9.33
CA ALA A 124 15.72 6.36 -7.95
C ALA A 124 14.40 7.12 -7.83
N TRP A 125 13.44 6.48 -7.21
CA TRP A 125 12.21 7.11 -6.75
C TRP A 125 12.46 7.69 -5.36
N SER A 126 11.89 8.84 -5.06
CA SER A 126 11.65 9.30 -3.70
C SER A 126 10.16 9.35 -3.50
N THR A 127 9.68 9.03 -2.30
CA THR A 127 8.25 9.09 -2.03
C THR A 127 7.99 10.07 -0.92
N ASN A 128 7.11 11.02 -1.20
CA ASN A 128 6.66 12.01 -0.24
C ASN A 128 5.37 11.50 0.39
N CYS A 129 5.41 11.13 1.66
CA CYS A 129 4.25 10.69 2.42
C CYS A 129 3.74 11.81 3.32
N PHE A 130 2.42 11.94 3.42
CA PHE A 130 1.74 13.00 4.15
C PHE A 130 0.91 12.37 5.25
N VAL A 131 1.33 12.64 6.50
CA VAL A 131 0.62 12.18 7.70
C VAL A 131 -0.21 13.33 8.22
N GLU A 132 -1.53 13.14 8.31
CA GLU A 132 -2.43 14.11 8.89
C GLU A 132 -2.31 14.12 10.42
N ILE A 133 -2.31 15.32 10.98
CA ILE A 133 -2.25 15.59 12.41
C ILE A 133 -3.30 16.67 12.76
N PRO A 134 -3.72 16.81 14.02
CA PRO A 134 -4.79 17.76 14.38
C PRO A 134 -4.53 19.22 13.95
N THR A 135 -3.27 19.61 13.78
CA THR A 135 -2.87 20.97 13.41
C THR A 135 -2.51 21.13 11.93
N GLY A 136 -2.71 20.11 11.08
CA GLY A 136 -2.38 20.15 9.65
C GLY A 136 -1.82 18.83 9.12
N ALA A 137 -0.80 18.89 8.27
CA ALA A 137 -0.13 17.70 7.77
C ALA A 137 1.39 17.80 7.97
N THR A 138 2.02 16.64 8.02
CA THR A 138 3.47 16.54 7.96
C THR A 138 3.90 15.76 6.74
N GLN A 139 4.87 16.31 6.02
CA GLN A 139 5.51 15.69 4.87
C GLN A 139 6.76 14.95 5.32
N MET A 140 6.93 13.74 4.80
CA MET A 140 8.04 12.84 5.09
C MET A 140 8.60 12.31 3.77
N VAL A 141 9.90 12.52 3.54
CA VAL A 141 10.57 12.03 2.33
C VAL A 141 11.21 10.69 2.61
N MET A 142 10.79 9.68 1.86
CA MET A 142 11.40 8.35 1.90
C MET A 142 12.21 8.10 0.65
N SER A 143 13.49 7.80 0.84
CA SER A 143 14.36 7.41 -0.26
C SER A 143 13.99 6.03 -0.79
N GLY A 144 13.80 5.91 -2.10
CA GLY A 144 13.80 4.64 -2.81
C GLY A 144 12.50 3.86 -2.83
N GLY A 145 11.43 4.25 -2.13
CA GLY A 145 10.33 3.33 -1.81
C GLY A 145 9.03 3.58 -2.57
N LEU A 146 8.53 2.61 -3.33
CA LEU A 146 7.12 2.55 -3.75
C LEU A 146 6.22 1.86 -2.72
N TYR A 147 6.79 1.45 -1.59
CA TYR A 147 6.07 0.85 -0.49
C TYR A 147 6.78 1.20 0.84
N PRO A 148 6.34 2.27 1.53
CA PRO A 148 6.93 2.68 2.79
C PRO A 148 6.47 1.75 3.92
N THR A 149 7.41 1.14 4.64
CA THR A 149 7.09 0.22 5.76
C THR A 149 7.27 0.83 7.14
N MET A 150 7.94 1.99 7.23
CA MET A 150 8.09 2.75 8.46
C MET A 150 8.18 4.24 8.15
N LEU A 151 7.42 5.03 8.90
CA LEU A 151 7.51 6.49 8.91
C LEU A 151 8.06 6.94 10.27
N SER A 152 9.22 7.59 10.27
CA SER A 152 9.79 8.20 11.49
C SER A 152 9.58 9.71 11.51
N THR A 153 8.78 10.19 12.47
CA THR A 153 8.43 11.62 12.60
C THR A 153 9.62 12.54 12.88
N GLY A 154 10.81 12.00 13.17
CA GLY A 154 12.03 12.80 13.35
C GLY A 154 12.46 13.58 12.09
N GLN A 155 11.91 13.23 10.92
CA GLN A 155 12.15 13.92 9.64
C GLN A 155 10.87 14.58 9.08
N ALA A 156 9.83 14.70 9.90
CA ALA A 156 8.55 15.27 9.50
C ALA A 156 8.63 16.81 9.45
N LEU A 157 8.21 17.40 8.33
CA LEU A 157 8.13 18.85 8.16
C LEU A 157 6.67 19.25 7.98
N PHE A 158 6.23 20.35 8.60
CA PHE A 158 4.88 20.85 8.37
C PHE A 158 4.67 21.18 6.89
N ALA A 159 3.58 20.68 6.33
CA ALA A 159 3.21 20.87 4.93
C ALA A 159 1.70 21.06 4.82
N ALA A 160 1.26 21.53 3.65
CA ALA A 160 -0.15 21.46 3.29
C ALA A 160 -0.58 19.97 3.17
N PRO A 161 -1.83 19.62 3.49
CA PRO A 161 -2.33 18.27 3.31
C PRO A 161 -2.28 17.85 1.85
N LEU A 162 -2.04 16.55 1.62
CA LEU A 162 -2.12 15.98 0.29
C LEU A 162 -3.57 15.57 0.03
N GLU A 163 -4.29 16.40 -0.71
CA GLU A 163 -5.64 16.08 -1.16
C GLU A 163 -5.58 15.13 -2.37
N VAL A 164 -6.29 14.01 -2.29
CA VAL A 164 -6.31 12.97 -3.33
C VAL A 164 -7.75 12.66 -3.74
N THR A 165 -8.02 12.69 -5.04
CA THR A 165 -9.24 12.09 -5.58
C THR A 165 -9.01 10.59 -5.78
N PRO A 166 -9.77 9.71 -5.11
CA PRO A 166 -9.62 8.27 -5.28
C PRO A 166 -9.85 7.84 -6.73
N GLY A 167 -9.07 6.85 -7.18
CA GLY A 167 -9.18 6.31 -8.53
C GLY A 167 -7.98 5.44 -8.90
N PRO A 168 -8.05 4.69 -10.02
CA PRO A 168 -6.92 3.92 -10.51
C PRO A 168 -5.73 4.85 -10.77
N ALA A 169 -4.54 4.50 -10.28
CA ALA A 169 -3.31 5.20 -10.58
C ALA A 169 -2.26 4.19 -11.04
N ASP A 170 -1.49 4.55 -12.05
CA ASP A 170 -0.34 3.78 -12.51
C ASP A 170 0.95 4.47 -12.08
N PHE A 171 1.84 3.69 -11.45
CA PHE A 171 3.15 4.13 -11.01
C PHE A 171 4.27 3.76 -11.99
N GLY A 172 3.91 3.20 -13.14
CA GLY A 172 4.82 2.89 -14.25
C GLY A 172 5.73 1.68 -14.00
N VAL A 173 5.56 0.98 -12.88
CA VAL A 173 6.34 -0.22 -12.54
C VAL A 173 5.49 -1.29 -11.85
N PRO A 174 5.75 -2.58 -12.12
CA PRO A 174 5.05 -3.65 -11.44
C PRO A 174 5.53 -3.82 -10.00
N LEU A 175 4.62 -4.19 -9.11
CA LEU A 175 4.92 -4.59 -7.73
C LEU A 175 4.71 -6.10 -7.57
N SER A 176 5.54 -6.72 -6.74
CA SER A 176 5.37 -8.12 -6.34
C SER A 176 5.61 -8.28 -4.84
N LEU A 177 4.72 -8.99 -4.16
CA LEU A 177 5.00 -9.52 -2.83
C LEU A 177 5.82 -10.79 -2.98
N ASN A 178 7.00 -10.84 -2.37
CA ASN A 178 7.87 -12.00 -2.38
C ASN A 178 8.07 -12.55 -0.97
N TYR A 179 8.10 -13.87 -0.88
CA TYR A 179 8.61 -14.60 0.27
C TYR A 179 9.94 -15.22 -0.12
N VAL A 180 11.02 -14.69 0.46
CA VAL A 180 12.40 -15.08 0.12
C VAL A 180 13.03 -15.85 1.28
N PHE A 181 13.87 -16.84 0.98
CA PHE A 181 14.65 -17.49 2.05
C PHE A 181 15.63 -16.47 2.65
N ARG A 182 15.65 -16.32 3.98
CA ARG A 182 16.56 -15.39 4.66
C ARG A 182 17.77 -16.12 5.20
N LYS A 183 17.55 -17.10 6.07
CA LYS A 183 18.58 -17.89 6.77
C LYS A 183 17.94 -18.97 7.65
N TRP A 184 18.79 -19.88 8.13
CA TRP A 184 18.57 -20.59 9.38
C TRP A 184 19.04 -19.71 10.54
N ASN A 185 18.18 -19.46 11.53
CA ASN A 185 18.54 -18.61 12.67
C ASN A 185 19.32 -19.39 13.75
N ALA A 186 19.80 -18.69 14.78
CA ALA A 186 20.61 -19.31 15.83
C ALA A 186 19.86 -20.35 16.67
N ALA A 187 18.52 -20.28 16.70
CA ALA A 187 17.65 -21.28 17.31
C ALA A 187 17.37 -22.48 16.38
N GLY A 188 17.95 -22.50 15.18
CA GLY A 188 17.75 -23.55 14.19
C GLY A 188 16.45 -23.43 13.39
N GLU A 189 15.70 -22.34 13.53
CA GLU A 189 14.47 -22.10 12.77
C GLU A 189 14.78 -21.62 11.36
N ALA A 190 13.93 -21.98 10.40
CA ALA A 190 13.96 -21.37 9.08
C ALA A 190 13.30 -20.00 9.14
N GLU A 191 13.95 -18.97 8.59
CA GLU A 191 13.36 -17.66 8.42
C GLU A 191 13.15 -17.36 6.94
N MET A 192 11.93 -16.98 6.59
CA MET A 192 11.61 -16.36 5.29
C MET A 192 11.29 -14.89 5.51
N MET A 193 11.86 -14.05 4.67
CA MET A 193 11.60 -12.62 4.66
C MET A 193 10.46 -12.32 3.69
N VAL A 194 9.55 -11.46 4.13
CA VAL A 194 8.45 -10.93 3.32
C VAL A 194 8.84 -9.55 2.82
N GLU A 195 8.89 -9.36 1.51
CA GLU A 195 9.27 -8.11 0.88
C GLU A 195 8.29 -7.69 -0.23
N VAL A 196 8.00 -6.39 -0.35
CA VAL A 196 7.43 -5.84 -1.59
C VAL A 196 8.60 -5.47 -2.49
N ARG A 197 8.60 -5.96 -3.72
CA ARG A 197 9.66 -5.71 -4.70
C ARG A 197 9.11 -4.96 -5.89
N TRP A 198 9.93 -4.05 -6.40
CA TRP A 198 9.77 -3.35 -7.68
C TRP A 198 11.14 -3.37 -8.39
N PRO A 199 11.25 -2.91 -9.65
CA PRO A 199 12.51 -2.97 -10.36
C PRO A 199 13.70 -2.46 -9.52
N ARG A 200 14.69 -3.35 -9.33
CA ARG A 200 15.98 -3.08 -8.66
C ARG A 200 15.90 -2.70 -7.16
N ARG A 201 14.75 -2.82 -6.50
CA ARG A 201 14.54 -2.42 -5.11
C ARG A 201 13.52 -3.30 -4.39
N ALA A 202 13.60 -3.35 -3.07
CA ALA A 202 12.63 -4.03 -2.23
C ALA A 202 12.43 -3.28 -0.91
N ALA A 203 11.22 -3.38 -0.36
CA ALA A 203 10.88 -2.95 1.00
C ALA A 203 10.63 -4.18 1.87
N TYR A 204 11.35 -4.25 2.98
CA TYR A 204 11.15 -5.27 4.01
C TYR A 204 9.86 -5.01 4.78
N ILE A 205 8.97 -6.01 4.82
CA ILE A 205 7.71 -5.97 5.56
C ILE A 205 7.86 -6.71 6.88
N GLY A 206 8.43 -7.92 6.85
CA GLY A 206 8.45 -8.80 8.02
C GLY A 206 9.22 -10.10 7.79
N ILE A 207 9.19 -10.95 8.81
CA ILE A 207 9.73 -12.31 8.80
C ILE A 207 8.62 -13.27 9.19
N VAL A 208 8.56 -14.39 8.50
CA VAL A 208 7.87 -15.60 8.96
C VAL A 208 8.94 -16.62 9.33
N SER A 209 8.79 -17.29 10.47
CA SER A 209 9.70 -18.33 10.91
C SER A 209 8.98 -19.64 11.17
N ALA A 210 9.70 -20.74 11.00
CA ALA A 210 9.21 -22.08 11.33
C ALA A 210 10.28 -22.87 12.06
N LYS A 211 9.87 -23.55 13.13
CA LYS A 211 10.74 -24.44 13.88
C LYS A 211 11.15 -25.62 13.01
N ARG A 212 12.42 -25.99 13.13
CA ARG A 212 12.96 -27.17 12.47
C ARG A 212 12.62 -28.44 13.25
N THR A 213 12.10 -29.42 12.55
CA THR A 213 11.93 -30.81 12.96
C THR A 213 12.99 -31.70 12.30
N ALA A 214 12.93 -33.02 12.52
CA ALA A 214 13.82 -33.97 11.87
C ALA A 214 13.74 -33.90 10.32
N ASP A 215 12.56 -33.63 9.78
CA ASP A 215 12.29 -33.62 8.33
C ASP A 215 12.59 -32.26 7.66
N GLY A 216 12.79 -31.21 8.46
CA GLY A 216 12.99 -29.83 8.00
C GLY A 216 12.08 -28.86 8.74
N ALA A 217 11.83 -27.68 8.17
CA ALA A 217 10.94 -26.67 8.71
C ALA A 217 9.80 -26.42 7.71
N VAL A 218 8.55 -26.56 8.16
CA VAL A 218 7.37 -26.27 7.34
C VAL A 218 6.93 -24.83 7.58
N VAL A 219 7.06 -23.98 6.56
CA VAL A 219 6.65 -22.58 6.61
C VAL A 219 5.28 -22.45 5.94
N ASN A 220 4.35 -21.80 6.64
CA ASN A 220 3.04 -21.43 6.09
C ASN A 220 3.15 -20.11 5.34
N VAL A 221 2.75 -20.11 4.06
CA VAL A 221 2.79 -18.94 3.18
C VAL A 221 1.49 -18.87 2.40
N LEU A 222 0.68 -17.83 2.65
CA LEU A 222 -0.57 -17.56 1.93
C LEU A 222 -1.46 -18.82 1.83
N GLY A 223 -1.79 -19.44 2.96
CA GLY A 223 -2.61 -20.67 3.00
C GLY A 223 -1.95 -21.94 2.44
N GLY A 224 -0.74 -21.85 1.89
CA GLY A 224 0.09 -22.97 1.43
C GLY A 224 1.19 -23.34 2.42
N GLU A 225 1.88 -24.44 2.13
CA GLU A 225 2.91 -25.04 2.99
C GLU A 225 4.16 -25.37 2.16
N ILE A 226 5.31 -24.93 2.68
CA ILE A 226 6.62 -25.12 2.05
C ILE A 226 7.53 -25.80 3.06
N LEU A 227 8.07 -26.97 2.68
CA LEU A 227 9.10 -27.63 3.46
C LEU A 227 10.47 -27.09 3.05
N LEU A 228 11.22 -26.62 4.03
CA LEU A 228 12.60 -26.20 3.92
C LEU A 228 13.49 -27.22 4.63
N THR A 229 14.49 -27.76 3.95
CA THR A 229 15.49 -28.66 4.53
C THR A 229 16.87 -28.02 4.39
N PRO A 230 17.68 -27.92 5.45
CA PRO A 230 18.99 -27.30 5.34
C PRO A 230 19.90 -28.13 4.45
N THR A 231 20.65 -27.45 3.61
CA THR A 231 21.74 -28.04 2.82
C THR A 231 22.97 -28.30 3.70
N PRO A 232 23.90 -29.17 3.28
CA PRO A 232 25.13 -29.46 4.05
C PRO A 232 25.99 -28.23 4.38
N ASP A 233 25.90 -27.17 3.56
CA ASP A 233 26.61 -25.90 3.80
C ASP A 233 26.02 -25.06 4.95
N GLY A 234 24.83 -25.43 5.45
CA GLY A 234 24.09 -24.71 6.50
C GLY A 234 23.62 -23.29 6.12
N ARG A 235 23.81 -22.87 4.86
CA ARG A 235 23.54 -21.50 4.39
C ARG A 235 22.36 -21.41 3.45
N SER A 236 22.02 -22.52 2.80
CA SER A 236 20.93 -22.62 1.83
C SER A 236 19.84 -23.55 2.37
N ALA A 237 18.73 -23.62 1.65
CA ALA A 237 17.67 -24.58 1.93
C ALA A 237 17.29 -25.32 0.65
N SER A 238 17.16 -26.63 0.71
CA SER A 238 16.37 -27.38 -0.26
C SER A 238 14.89 -27.10 0.02
N ILE A 239 14.13 -26.84 -1.04
CA ILE A 239 12.71 -26.49 -0.97
C ILE A 239 11.86 -27.60 -1.58
N ARG A 240 10.72 -27.88 -0.94
CA ARG A 240 9.67 -28.72 -1.51
C ARG A 240 8.32 -28.10 -1.22
N LEU A 241 7.51 -27.94 -2.25
CA LEU A 241 6.12 -27.53 -2.10
C LEU A 241 5.33 -28.70 -1.50
N VAL A 242 4.68 -28.47 -0.36
CA VAL A 242 3.80 -29.44 0.30
C VAL A 242 2.36 -29.17 -0.10
N LYS A 243 1.95 -27.90 0.03
CA LYS A 243 0.63 -27.40 -0.38
C LYS A 243 0.80 -26.08 -1.15
N PRO A 244 0.21 -25.94 -2.36
CA PRO A 244 0.31 -24.69 -3.12
C PRO A 244 -0.25 -23.50 -2.32
N PRO A 245 0.37 -22.31 -2.41
CA PRO A 245 -0.20 -21.09 -1.85
C PRO A 245 -1.55 -20.77 -2.51
N ASN A 246 -2.53 -20.36 -1.70
CA ASN A 246 -3.87 -19.96 -2.12
C ASN A 246 -4.35 -18.80 -1.22
N LEU A 247 -4.67 -17.65 -1.83
CA LEU A 247 -5.16 -16.46 -1.14
C LEU A 247 -6.55 -16.65 -0.52
N GLU A 248 -7.39 -17.52 -1.10
CA GLU A 248 -8.76 -17.76 -0.63
C GLU A 248 -8.79 -18.51 0.71
N ALA A 249 -7.78 -19.35 0.97
CA ALA A 249 -7.69 -20.17 2.19
C ALA A 249 -7.33 -19.37 3.46
N GLN A 250 -7.24 -18.04 3.38
CA GLN A 250 -6.99 -17.13 4.51
C GLN A 250 -8.27 -16.44 5.01
N ALA A 251 -9.45 -16.80 4.46
CA ALA A 251 -10.74 -16.16 4.71
C ALA A 251 -11.62 -16.84 5.78
N GLU A 252 -11.11 -17.88 6.44
CA GLU A 252 -11.77 -18.62 7.54
C GLU A 252 -11.11 -18.31 8.89
#